data_AF-A0A955LQW8-F1
#
_entry.id   AF-A0A955LQW8-F1
#
_cell.length_a   1.000
_cell.length_b   1.000
_cell.length_c   1.000
_cell.angle_alpha   90.00
_cell.angle_beta   90.00
_cell.angle_gamma   90.00
#
_symmetry.space_group_name_H-M   'P 1'
#
loop_
_entity.id
_entity.type
_entity.pdbx_description
1 polymer ?
#
loop_
_entity_poly.entity_id
_entity_poly.type
_entity_poly.pdbx_seq_one_letter_code
_entity_poly.pdbx_strand_id
1 'polypeptide(L)'
;MLTRSLIPSLLVTTGLSVAMLWLPDTSVAQEYTMKTKIVSINPKIVEESWMHHGIVVGVRKVEDHANAGPEDPPQTVTDAVGEFPDGEYWEFHPSGQWVQYFKPYKNGLKDGLYKEMEDGQIIKLSVKYKEGRKNGPLTIYHPGSNEAKMIIPYVENIQEGEVKLFLANGKLEMIENFKRGAAQPFQKTRYEYDPEGNTRMEHFFDFDTATGHRKYFREDGTVDWEVGLNGDQLVDYKRYTGSGKILEDHPGPFNGDIPTYYASGELMQNDHYLNGYPAGFTMYDLRGRVLMKSR
;
A
#
# COMPACT_ATOMS: atom_id res chain seq x y z
N MET A 1 38.73 -24.55 53.80
CA MET A 1 37.73 -24.67 52.72
C MET A 1 36.90 -23.40 52.75
N LEU A 2 37.19 -22.47 51.85
CA LEU A 2 36.66 -21.11 51.85
C LEU A 2 35.21 -21.09 51.37
N THR A 3 34.40 -20.41 52.17
CA THR A 3 32.97 -20.16 52.05
C THR A 3 32.63 -19.33 50.81
N ARG A 4 31.59 -19.74 50.06
CA ARG A 4 30.95 -18.92 49.02
C ARG A 4 30.37 -17.66 49.65
N SER A 5 30.95 -16.51 49.32
CA SER A 5 30.36 -15.19 49.58
C SER A 5 29.35 -14.88 48.47
N LEU A 6 28.07 -14.82 48.85
CA LEU A 6 27.02 -14.19 48.04
C LEU A 6 27.30 -12.68 48.03
N ILE A 7 27.74 -12.16 46.89
CA ILE A 7 27.94 -10.72 46.69
C ILE A 7 26.55 -10.08 46.56
N PRO A 8 26.18 -9.10 47.40
CA PRO A 8 24.93 -8.38 47.25
C PRO A 8 24.97 -7.53 45.98
N SER A 9 23.95 -7.64 45.14
CA SER A 9 23.67 -6.70 44.05
C SER A 9 23.37 -5.33 44.66
N LEU A 10 24.34 -4.43 44.56
CA LEU A 10 24.19 -3.05 45.04
C LEU A 10 23.37 -2.28 44.00
N LEU A 11 22.09 -2.03 44.30
CA LEU A 11 21.27 -1.11 43.52
C LEU A 11 21.70 0.32 43.88
N VAL A 12 22.56 0.93 43.06
CA VAL A 12 22.92 2.35 43.24
C VAL A 12 21.94 3.19 42.43
N THR A 13 20.90 3.70 43.08
CA THR A 13 20.02 4.72 42.49
C THR A 13 20.67 6.08 42.70
N THR A 14 21.46 6.56 41.74
CA THR A 14 21.99 7.93 41.78
C THR A 14 21.20 8.84 40.86
N GLY A 15 20.49 9.78 41.49
CA GLY A 15 20.28 11.18 41.09
C GLY A 15 19.77 11.49 39.69
N LEU A 16 18.61 12.17 39.62
CA LEU A 16 18.29 13.03 38.47
C LEU A 16 19.46 14.01 38.27
N SER A 17 20.06 13.99 37.09
CA SER A 17 20.94 15.07 36.63
C SER A 17 20.24 15.73 35.46
N VAL A 18 19.77 16.96 35.64
CA VAL A 18 19.30 17.81 34.55
C VAL A 18 20.55 18.39 33.89
N ALA A 19 20.93 17.86 32.73
CA ALA A 19 21.97 18.48 31.92
C ALA A 19 21.30 19.51 30.99
N MET A 20 21.39 20.79 31.33
CA MET A 20 21.12 21.86 30.36
C MET A 20 22.37 22.01 29.48
N LEU A 21 22.34 21.43 28.27
CA LEU A 21 23.34 21.74 27.25
C LEU A 21 22.98 23.08 26.59
N TRP A 22 23.84 24.07 26.78
CA TRP A 22 23.76 25.34 26.05
C TRP A 22 24.46 25.13 24.70
N LEU A 23 23.68 24.97 23.62
CA LEU A 23 24.23 24.95 22.26
C LEU A 23 24.39 26.41 21.78
N PRO A 24 25.57 26.85 21.34
CA PRO A 24 25.69 28.13 20.66
C PRO A 24 25.02 28.00 19.27
N ASP A 25 24.02 28.84 19.02
CA ASP A 25 23.35 29.05 17.73
C ASP A 25 22.46 27.94 17.15
N THR A 26 21.46 27.48 17.91
CA THR A 26 20.14 27.16 17.33
C THR A 26 19.02 27.51 18.32
N SER A 27 18.00 28.22 17.87
CA SER A 27 16.91 28.77 18.67
C SER A 27 15.83 27.74 19.07
N VAL A 28 16.23 26.55 19.53
CA VAL A 28 15.32 25.61 20.22
C VAL A 28 16.12 24.84 21.29
N ALA A 29 16.08 25.31 22.54
CA ALA A 29 16.52 24.51 23.68
C ALA A 29 15.51 23.36 23.89
N GLN A 30 15.92 22.11 23.75
CA GLN A 30 15.09 20.95 24.09
C GLN A 30 15.60 20.30 25.37
N GLU A 31 14.70 20.05 26.32
CA GLU A 31 14.99 19.32 27.55
C GLU A 31 15.10 17.82 27.28
N TYR A 32 16.26 17.23 27.61
CA TYR A 32 16.46 15.79 27.68
C TYR A 32 16.67 15.40 29.14
N THR A 33 15.99 14.35 29.60
CA THR A 33 16.24 13.77 30.93
C THR A 33 16.91 12.42 30.78
N MET A 34 18.18 12.30 31.17
CA MET A 34 18.81 10.99 31.39
C MET A 34 18.26 10.43 32.71
N LYS A 35 17.72 9.21 32.72
CA LYS A 35 17.20 8.60 33.96
C LYS A 35 17.89 7.33 34.43
N THR A 36 18.63 6.61 33.59
CA THR A 36 19.10 5.29 34.03
C THR A 36 20.48 4.97 33.50
N LYS A 37 21.39 4.71 34.45
CA LYS A 37 22.65 4.01 34.24
C LYS A 37 22.54 2.68 34.95
N ILE A 38 22.21 1.61 34.24
CA ILE A 38 22.28 0.25 34.81
C ILE A 38 23.71 -0.22 34.60
N VAL A 39 24.44 -0.41 35.69
CA VAL A 39 25.80 -0.97 35.67
C VAL A 39 25.72 -2.43 36.08
N SER A 40 25.84 -3.34 35.11
CA SER A 40 26.21 -4.73 35.41
C SER A 40 27.69 -4.74 35.79
N ILE A 41 28.04 -5.39 36.91
CA ILE A 41 29.42 -5.37 37.41
C ILE A 41 30.30 -6.40 36.68
N ASN A 42 29.71 -7.35 35.92
CA ASN A 42 30.51 -8.28 35.13
C ASN A 42 29.72 -9.03 34.03
N PRO A 43 30.04 -8.87 32.73
CA PRO A 43 30.91 -7.81 32.20
C PRO A 43 30.31 -6.42 32.45
N LYS A 44 31.16 -5.39 32.45
CA LYS A 44 30.72 -3.99 32.56
C LYS A 44 29.93 -3.60 31.32
N ILE A 45 28.62 -3.82 31.38
CA ILE A 45 27.66 -3.33 30.41
C ILE A 45 27.02 -2.12 31.05
N VAL A 46 27.22 -0.96 30.42
CA VAL A 46 26.47 0.25 30.74
C VAL A 46 25.35 0.35 29.74
N GLU A 47 24.12 0.27 30.24
CA GLU A 47 22.93 0.57 29.46
C GLU A 47 22.54 2.03 29.74
N GLU A 48 22.68 2.86 28.71
CA GLU A 48 22.28 4.26 28.73
C GLU A 48 20.95 4.38 27.98
N SER A 49 19.95 4.98 28.62
CA SER A 49 18.65 5.24 28.00
C SER A 49 18.37 6.73 27.98
N TRP A 50 18.03 7.25 26.80
CA TRP A 50 17.58 8.63 26.64
C TRP A 50 16.06 8.68 26.66
N MET A 51 15.49 9.71 27.28
CA MET A 51 14.06 9.92 27.28
C MET A 51 13.66 11.32 26.81
N HIS A 52 12.53 11.39 26.13
CA HIS A 52 11.83 12.61 25.76
C HIS A 52 10.37 12.50 26.19
N HIS A 53 9.87 13.47 26.99
CA HIS A 53 8.50 13.45 27.56
C HIS A 53 8.09 12.13 28.26
N GLY A 54 9.04 11.43 28.89
CA GLY A 54 8.79 10.17 29.61
C GLY A 54 8.80 8.90 28.75
N ILE A 55 9.15 9.02 27.47
CA ILE A 55 9.27 7.90 26.53
C ILE A 55 10.75 7.61 26.28
N VAL A 56 11.17 6.34 26.30
CA VAL A 56 12.55 5.94 25.95
C VAL A 56 12.75 6.11 24.45
N VAL A 57 13.70 6.99 24.07
CA VAL A 57 13.97 7.39 22.67
C VAL A 57 15.28 6.82 22.12
N GLY A 58 16.04 6.11 22.95
CA GLY A 58 17.24 5.43 22.53
C GLY A 58 17.83 4.61 23.67
N VAL A 59 18.49 3.52 23.33
CA VAL A 59 19.24 2.68 24.26
C VAL A 59 20.61 2.40 23.65
N ARG A 60 21.67 2.68 24.40
CA ARG A 60 23.03 2.29 24.02
C ARG A 60 23.55 1.30 25.05
N LYS A 61 24.04 0.16 24.54
CA LYS A 61 24.88 -0.75 25.32
C LYS A 61 26.33 -0.38 25.05
N VAL A 62 27.01 0.14 26.06
CA VAL A 62 28.44 0.40 26.02
C VAL A 62 29.13 -0.76 26.70
N GLU A 63 29.92 -1.51 25.94
CA GLU A 63 30.98 -2.34 26.51
C GLU A 63 32.17 -1.43 26.80
N ASP A 64 32.55 -1.32 28.07
CA ASP A 64 33.62 -0.42 28.53
C ASP A 64 34.99 -0.89 28.01
N HIS A 65 35.31 -0.54 26.76
CA HIS A 65 36.70 -0.36 26.33
C HIS A 65 37.10 1.08 26.67
N ALA A 66 37.76 1.21 27.82
CA ALA A 66 38.21 2.48 28.39
C ALA A 66 38.69 3.49 27.33
N ASN A 67 38.05 4.67 27.31
CA ASN A 67 38.44 5.96 26.69
C ASN A 67 37.49 6.53 25.60
N ALA A 68 36.24 6.86 25.95
CA ALA A 68 35.46 7.84 25.18
C ALA A 68 34.88 8.91 26.15
N GLY A 69 35.22 10.18 25.91
CA GLY A 69 34.86 11.32 26.75
C GLY A 69 33.41 11.80 26.58
N PRO A 70 32.92 12.69 27.46
CA PRO A 70 31.50 13.05 27.60
C PRO A 70 30.96 14.15 26.65
N GLU A 71 31.70 14.58 25.61
CA GLU A 71 31.41 15.85 24.92
C GLU A 71 30.95 15.77 23.45
N ASP A 72 30.74 14.59 22.88
CA ASP A 72 30.08 14.52 21.56
C ASP A 72 28.56 14.33 21.74
N PRO A 73 27.71 15.33 21.41
CA PRO A 73 26.30 15.05 21.13
C PRO A 73 26.27 14.01 19.99
N PRO A 74 25.33 13.05 19.98
CA PRO A 74 25.30 12.02 18.94
C PRO A 74 25.12 12.68 17.57
N GLN A 75 26.24 12.94 16.91
CA GLN A 75 26.30 13.32 15.53
C GLN A 75 26.02 12.05 14.76
N THR A 76 24.79 11.96 14.26
CA THR A 76 24.21 10.77 13.62
C THR A 76 23.87 9.68 14.65
N VAL A 77 22.57 9.40 14.81
CA VAL A 77 22.15 8.02 15.06
C VAL A 77 22.44 7.30 13.74
N THR A 78 23.72 6.99 13.49
CA THR A 78 24.04 5.97 12.50
C THR A 78 23.36 4.71 13.00
N ASP A 79 22.77 3.95 12.08
CA ASP A 79 22.38 2.58 12.32
C ASP A 79 23.57 1.89 12.99
N ALA A 80 23.56 1.81 14.32
CA ALA A 80 24.44 0.91 15.01
C ALA A 80 23.99 -0.45 14.51
N VAL A 81 24.79 -1.03 13.61
CA VAL A 81 24.70 -2.44 13.21
C VAL A 81 25.08 -3.26 14.43
N GLY A 82 24.25 -3.15 15.47
CA GLY A 82 24.19 -4.01 16.63
C GLY A 82 22.97 -4.89 16.44
N GLU A 83 23.10 -6.16 16.79
CA GLU A 83 22.00 -7.11 16.80
C GLU A 83 20.83 -6.50 17.59
N PHE A 84 19.70 -6.20 16.92
CA PHE A 84 18.51 -5.71 17.61
C PHE A 84 18.02 -6.82 18.55
N PRO A 85 18.02 -6.58 19.88
CA PRO A 85 17.44 -7.54 20.81
C PRO A 85 15.96 -7.78 20.50
N ASP A 86 15.41 -8.85 21.05
CA ASP A 86 13.97 -9.09 20.99
C ASP A 86 13.23 -7.96 21.69
N GLY A 87 12.27 -7.33 21.01
CA GLY A 87 11.50 -6.24 21.60
C GLY A 87 10.90 -5.25 20.62
N GLU A 88 10.25 -4.25 21.20
CA GLU A 88 9.61 -3.14 20.51
C GLU A 88 10.47 -1.89 20.66
N TYR A 89 10.77 -1.24 19.53
CA TYR A 89 11.63 -0.06 19.49
C TYR A 89 10.93 1.11 18.86
N TRP A 90 11.20 2.29 19.41
CA TRP A 90 10.79 3.58 18.86
C TRP A 90 12.00 4.30 18.27
N GLU A 91 11.84 4.83 17.07
CA GLU A 91 12.89 5.61 16.39
C GLU A 91 12.30 6.90 15.83
N PHE A 92 13.11 7.96 15.83
CA PHE A 92 12.76 9.29 15.34
C PHE A 92 13.48 9.57 14.03
N HIS A 93 12.81 10.26 13.11
CA HIS A 93 13.43 10.61 11.83
C HIS A 93 14.50 11.73 11.98
N PRO A 94 15.69 11.60 11.35
CA PRO A 94 16.79 12.56 11.53
C PRO A 94 16.55 13.97 11.00
N SER A 95 15.55 14.19 10.14
CA SER A 95 15.30 15.49 9.49
C SER A 95 14.61 16.55 10.37
N GLY A 96 14.29 16.23 11.63
CA GLY A 96 13.54 17.12 12.53
C GLY A 96 12.02 17.15 12.30
N GLN A 97 11.50 16.46 11.29
CA GLN A 97 10.07 16.14 11.20
C GLN A 97 9.77 14.95 12.12
N TRP A 98 8.76 15.07 12.98
CA TRP A 98 8.37 14.04 13.94
C TRP A 98 7.72 12.86 13.22
N VAL A 99 8.53 11.91 12.79
CA VAL A 99 8.06 10.60 12.36
C VAL A 99 8.52 9.57 13.39
N GLN A 100 7.57 8.85 13.97
CA GLN A 100 7.79 7.80 14.95
C GLN A 100 7.61 6.44 14.30
N TYR A 101 8.58 5.55 14.50
CA TYR A 101 8.51 4.18 14.03
C TYR A 101 8.24 3.23 15.20
N PHE A 102 7.39 2.23 15.01
CA PHE A 102 7.27 1.10 15.91
C PHE A 102 7.86 -0.14 15.23
N LYS A 103 8.99 -0.64 15.74
CA LYS A 103 9.75 -1.72 15.13
C LYS A 103 9.75 -2.96 16.03
N PRO A 104 9.10 -4.06 15.62
CA PRO A 104 9.11 -5.29 16.40
C PRO A 104 10.23 -6.22 15.88
N TYR A 105 11.16 -6.59 16.76
CA TYR A 105 12.25 -7.50 16.45
C TYR A 105 12.18 -8.78 17.28
N LYS A 106 12.55 -9.89 16.66
CA LYS A 106 12.74 -11.20 17.28
C LYS A 106 13.92 -11.90 16.60
N ASN A 107 14.88 -12.35 17.38
CA ASN A 107 16.17 -12.90 16.95
C ASN A 107 16.89 -12.00 15.93
N GLY A 108 16.88 -10.69 16.14
CA GLY A 108 17.49 -9.71 15.23
C GLY A 108 16.73 -9.48 13.91
N LEU A 109 15.60 -10.16 13.69
CA LEU A 109 14.78 -10.03 12.48
C LEU A 109 13.47 -9.29 12.81
N LYS A 110 12.94 -8.54 11.85
CA LYS A 110 11.61 -7.93 11.99
C LYS A 110 10.55 -9.03 12.13
N ASP A 111 9.79 -9.02 13.22
CA ASP A 111 8.76 -10.01 13.49
C ASP A 111 7.63 -9.37 14.30
N GLY A 112 6.47 -9.18 13.66
CA GLY A 112 5.34 -8.45 14.24
C GLY A 112 4.82 -7.33 13.35
N LEU A 113 3.99 -6.45 13.93
CA LEU A 113 3.39 -5.33 13.21
C LEU A 113 4.29 -4.09 13.27
N TYR A 114 4.93 -3.73 12.16
CA TYR A 114 5.61 -2.46 12.01
C TYR A 114 4.62 -1.33 11.75
N LYS A 115 4.85 -0.14 12.34
CA LYS A 115 4.06 1.07 12.05
C LYS A 115 4.98 2.28 11.86
N GLU A 116 4.57 3.15 10.97
CA GLU A 116 5.16 4.48 10.79
C GLU A 116 4.09 5.52 11.09
N MET A 117 4.39 6.48 11.95
CA MET A 117 3.46 7.49 12.44
C MET A 117 4.01 8.90 12.18
N GLU A 118 3.13 9.82 11.79
CA GLU A 118 3.34 11.26 11.76
C GLU A 118 2.87 11.89 13.07
N ASP A 119 3.70 12.75 13.65
CA ASP A 119 3.45 13.47 14.91
C ASP A 119 3.02 12.56 16.08
N GLY A 120 3.40 11.28 16.02
CA GLY A 120 3.11 10.25 17.02
C GLY A 120 1.66 9.79 17.12
N GLN A 121 0.74 10.28 16.27
CA GLN A 121 -0.69 9.95 16.35
C GLN A 121 -1.28 9.42 15.04
N ILE A 122 -0.79 9.90 13.90
CA ILE A 122 -1.37 9.60 12.59
C ILE A 122 -0.53 8.53 11.91
N ILE A 123 -1.10 7.37 11.61
CA ILE A 123 -0.35 6.28 11.00
C ILE A 123 -0.19 6.58 9.51
N LYS A 124 1.04 6.64 9.00
CA LYS A 124 1.31 6.72 7.54
C LYS A 124 1.15 5.37 6.87
N LEU A 125 1.70 4.33 7.50
CA LEU A 125 1.59 2.95 7.05
C LEU A 125 1.78 1.94 8.17
N SER A 126 1.29 0.72 7.96
CA SER A 126 1.54 -0.43 8.82
C SER A 126 1.85 -1.67 7.99
N VAL A 127 2.77 -2.52 8.46
CA VAL A 127 3.21 -3.71 7.73
C VAL A 127 3.41 -4.86 8.68
N LYS A 128 2.87 -6.03 8.37
CA LYS A 128 3.16 -7.24 9.14
C LYS A 128 4.42 -7.94 8.63
N TYR A 129 5.35 -8.19 9.53
CA TYR A 129 6.56 -8.97 9.30
C TYR A 129 6.50 -10.30 10.06
N LYS A 130 7.17 -11.31 9.51
CA LYS A 130 7.48 -12.59 10.15
C LYS A 130 8.88 -12.99 9.70
N GLU A 131 9.79 -13.26 10.64
CA GLU A 131 11.17 -13.70 10.34
C GLU A 131 11.88 -12.81 9.29
N GLY A 132 11.71 -11.49 9.40
CA GLY A 132 12.33 -10.50 8.51
C GLY A 132 11.63 -10.29 7.17
N ARG A 133 10.57 -11.04 6.86
CA ARG A 133 9.80 -10.95 5.60
C ARG A 133 8.42 -10.35 5.83
N LYS A 134 7.94 -9.53 4.90
CA LYS A 134 6.53 -9.09 4.86
C LYS A 134 5.66 -10.32 4.75
N ASN A 135 4.76 -10.51 5.71
CA ASN A 135 3.89 -11.67 5.78
C ASN A 135 2.57 -11.29 6.46
N GLY A 136 1.60 -10.91 5.64
CA GLY A 136 0.36 -10.26 6.02
C GLY A 136 0.16 -8.93 5.27
N PRO A 137 -0.82 -8.11 5.67
CA PRO A 137 -1.15 -6.89 4.96
C PRO A 137 -0.09 -5.79 5.19
N LEU A 138 0.26 -5.09 4.10
CA LEU A 138 0.74 -3.72 4.11
C LEU A 138 -0.49 -2.81 3.99
N THR A 139 -0.70 -1.94 4.96
CA THR A 139 -1.76 -0.91 4.93
C THR A 139 -1.11 0.45 4.79
N ILE A 140 -1.54 1.23 3.79
CA ILE A 140 -1.21 2.64 3.64
C ILE A 140 -2.46 3.43 3.99
N TYR A 141 -2.33 4.49 4.76
CA TYR A 141 -3.45 5.29 5.24
C TYR A 141 -3.57 6.61 4.47
N HIS A 142 -4.75 7.23 4.53
CA HIS A 142 -4.94 8.56 3.95
C HIS A 142 -4.18 9.61 4.79
N PRO A 143 -3.51 10.59 4.15
CA PRO A 143 -2.79 11.65 4.86
C PRO A 143 -3.67 12.34 5.90
N GLY A 144 -3.16 12.53 7.12
CA GLY A 144 -3.90 13.18 8.20
C GLY A 144 -4.99 12.32 8.86
N SER A 145 -5.11 11.04 8.53
CA SER A 145 -6.13 10.14 9.09
C SER A 145 -5.58 8.75 9.39
N ASN A 146 -6.30 7.98 10.21
CA ASN A 146 -6.05 6.55 10.42
C ASN A 146 -6.95 5.66 9.54
N GLU A 147 -7.59 6.23 8.51
CA GLU A 147 -8.39 5.47 7.55
C GLU A 147 -7.50 4.85 6.48
N ALA A 148 -7.71 3.56 6.21
CA ALA A 148 -6.94 2.87 5.18
C ALA A 148 -7.22 3.51 3.82
N LYS A 149 -6.15 3.83 3.09
CA LYS A 149 -6.19 4.19 1.68
C LYS A 149 -5.98 2.98 0.80
N MET A 150 -5.06 2.10 1.18
CA MET A 150 -4.70 0.93 0.40
C MET A 150 -4.29 -0.23 1.30
N ILE A 151 -4.71 -1.45 0.96
CA ILE A 151 -4.30 -2.69 1.61
C ILE A 151 -3.70 -3.61 0.55
N ILE A 152 -2.44 -4.00 0.74
CA ILE A 152 -1.69 -4.90 -0.15
C ILE A 152 -1.33 -6.17 0.62
N PRO A 153 -1.78 -7.35 0.18
CA PRO A 153 -1.48 -8.61 0.85
C PRO A 153 -0.10 -9.14 0.43
N TYR A 154 0.71 -9.52 1.42
CA TYR A 154 2.01 -10.17 1.20
C TYR A 154 2.07 -11.56 1.84
N VAL A 155 2.70 -12.50 1.14
CA VAL A 155 3.12 -13.81 1.65
C VAL A 155 4.62 -13.94 1.37
N GLU A 156 5.44 -13.98 2.42
CA GLU A 156 6.90 -14.07 2.32
C GLU A 156 7.55 -13.06 1.34
N ASN A 157 7.26 -11.76 1.49
CA ASN A 157 7.67 -10.65 0.60
C ASN A 157 7.05 -10.66 -0.80
N ILE A 158 6.25 -11.66 -1.17
CA ILE A 158 5.58 -11.74 -2.46
C ILE A 158 4.17 -11.17 -2.30
N GLN A 159 3.77 -10.25 -3.19
CA GLN A 159 2.40 -9.76 -3.23
C GLN A 159 1.47 -10.86 -3.76
N GLU A 160 0.50 -11.29 -2.97
CA GLU A 160 -0.40 -12.39 -3.32
C GLU A 160 -1.79 -12.15 -2.73
N GLY A 161 -2.81 -12.08 -3.59
CA GLY A 161 -4.21 -11.85 -3.21
C GLY A 161 -4.80 -10.55 -3.76
N GLU A 162 -5.82 -10.04 -3.06
CA GLU A 162 -6.57 -8.85 -3.44
C GLU A 162 -5.94 -7.57 -2.87
N VAL A 163 -5.48 -6.67 -3.73
CA VAL A 163 -5.16 -5.29 -3.35
C VAL A 163 -6.46 -4.50 -3.29
N LYS A 164 -6.66 -3.75 -2.21
CA LYS A 164 -7.88 -2.94 -1.99
C LYS A 164 -7.50 -1.48 -1.88
N LEU A 165 -8.22 -0.62 -2.59
CA LEU A 165 -8.11 0.83 -2.49
C LEU A 165 -9.43 1.39 -1.95
N PHE A 166 -9.33 2.37 -1.06
CA PHE A 166 -10.46 2.98 -0.39
C PHE A 166 -10.43 4.50 -0.55
N LEU A 167 -11.62 5.09 -0.66
CA LEU A 167 -11.83 6.52 -0.58
C LEU A 167 -11.53 7.03 0.84
N ALA A 168 -11.38 8.35 0.99
CA ALA A 168 -11.12 9.02 2.28
C ALA A 168 -12.31 9.01 3.26
N ASN A 169 -13.41 8.33 2.91
CA ASN A 169 -14.56 8.08 3.78
C ASN A 169 -14.67 6.58 4.15
N GLY A 170 -13.61 5.81 3.91
CA GLY A 170 -13.52 4.38 4.15
C GLY A 170 -14.27 3.48 3.15
N LYS A 171 -14.98 4.03 2.15
CA LYS A 171 -15.67 3.22 1.14
C LYS A 171 -14.67 2.58 0.19
N LEU A 172 -14.95 1.33 -0.19
CA LEU A 172 -14.14 0.59 -1.15
C LEU A 172 -14.27 1.25 -2.54
N GLU A 173 -13.15 1.65 -3.12
CA GLU A 173 -13.08 2.28 -4.43
C GLU A 173 -12.74 1.27 -5.52
N MET A 174 -11.79 0.38 -5.21
CA MET A 174 -11.22 -0.52 -6.20
C MET A 174 -10.66 -1.78 -5.55
N ILE A 175 -10.78 -2.90 -6.25
CA ILE A 175 -10.04 -4.14 -5.97
C ILE A 175 -9.20 -4.51 -7.19
N GLU A 176 -7.96 -4.93 -6.94
CA GLU A 176 -7.12 -5.58 -7.95
C GLU A 176 -6.72 -6.98 -7.47
N ASN A 177 -7.08 -7.99 -8.24
CA ASN A 177 -6.77 -9.38 -7.93
C ASN A 177 -5.48 -9.80 -8.63
N PHE A 178 -4.51 -10.27 -7.84
CA PHE A 178 -3.28 -10.86 -8.33
C PHE A 178 -3.32 -12.36 -8.12
N LYS A 179 -3.49 -13.13 -9.21
CA LYS A 179 -3.45 -14.59 -9.15
C LYS A 179 -2.07 -15.09 -9.56
N ARG A 180 -1.45 -15.90 -8.70
CA ARG A 180 -0.18 -16.57 -9.01
C ARG A 180 -0.42 -17.67 -10.05
N GLY A 181 0.10 -17.48 -11.26
CA GLY A 181 0.16 -18.51 -12.29
C GLY A 181 1.38 -19.42 -12.12
N ALA A 182 1.32 -20.65 -12.63
CA ALA A 182 2.39 -21.64 -12.48
C ALA A 182 3.66 -21.33 -13.30
N ALA A 183 3.61 -20.41 -14.28
CA ALA A 183 4.71 -20.31 -15.26
C ALA A 183 4.93 -18.99 -16.03
N GLN A 184 4.28 -17.83 -15.71
CA GLN A 184 4.50 -16.41 -16.17
C GLN A 184 3.13 -15.66 -16.10
N PRO A 185 3.03 -14.37 -16.52
CA PRO A 185 2.75 -13.16 -15.71
C PRO A 185 1.40 -13.18 -14.94
N PHE A 186 1.29 -12.38 -13.88
CA PHE A 186 0.11 -12.30 -13.02
C PHE A 186 -1.15 -11.92 -13.81
N GLN A 187 -2.08 -12.84 -14.10
CA GLN A 187 -3.42 -12.44 -14.54
C GLN A 187 -4.00 -11.46 -13.52
N LYS A 188 -4.39 -10.28 -14.02
CA LYS A 188 -4.87 -9.19 -13.21
C LYS A 188 -6.30 -8.87 -13.60
N THR A 189 -7.17 -8.81 -12.62
CA THR A 189 -8.53 -8.28 -12.79
C THR A 189 -8.69 -7.11 -11.85
N ARG A 190 -9.13 -5.97 -12.38
CA ARG A 190 -9.47 -4.78 -11.61
C ARG A 190 -10.99 -4.61 -11.59
N TYR A 191 -11.53 -4.34 -10.42
CA TYR A 191 -12.91 -3.91 -10.22
C TYR A 191 -12.89 -2.49 -9.66
N GLU A 192 -13.76 -1.64 -10.17
CA GLU A 192 -14.06 -0.33 -9.58
C GLU A 192 -15.51 -0.28 -9.14
N TYR A 193 -15.76 0.45 -8.06
CA TYR A 193 -17.07 0.57 -7.44
C TYR A 193 -17.59 2.01 -7.50
N ASP A 194 -18.90 2.16 -7.52
CA ASP A 194 -19.58 3.45 -7.31
C ASP A 194 -19.61 3.82 -5.81
N PRO A 195 -20.06 5.04 -5.44
CA PRO A 195 -20.20 5.42 -4.04
C PRO A 195 -21.17 4.56 -3.22
N GLU A 196 -22.08 3.83 -3.85
CA GLU A 196 -23.05 2.93 -3.23
C GLU A 196 -22.46 1.52 -2.99
N GLY A 197 -21.34 1.20 -3.63
CA GLY A 197 -20.61 -0.06 -3.54
C GLY A 197 -20.94 -1.06 -4.67
N ASN A 198 -21.68 -0.66 -5.69
CA ASN A 198 -21.94 -1.50 -6.85
C ASN A 198 -20.74 -1.46 -7.81
N THR A 199 -20.46 -2.58 -8.46
CA THR A 199 -19.40 -2.63 -9.48
C THR A 199 -19.81 -1.78 -10.66
N ARG A 200 -19.02 -0.75 -10.98
CA ARG A 200 -19.22 0.10 -12.17
C ARG A 200 -18.38 -0.35 -13.35
N MET A 201 -17.25 -1.01 -13.08
CA MET A 201 -16.30 -1.41 -14.11
C MET A 201 -15.51 -2.64 -13.67
N GLU A 202 -15.28 -3.53 -14.63
CA GLU A 202 -14.37 -4.68 -14.52
C GLU A 202 -13.36 -4.61 -15.67
N HIS A 203 -12.07 -4.75 -15.40
CA HIS A 203 -11.03 -4.78 -16.41
C HIS A 203 -10.16 -6.02 -16.24
N PHE A 204 -10.17 -6.87 -17.27
CA PHE A 204 -9.31 -8.04 -17.38
C PHE A 204 -8.07 -7.71 -18.20
N PHE A 205 -6.90 -7.90 -17.61
CA PHE A 205 -5.61 -7.70 -18.27
C PHE A 205 -5.05 -9.05 -18.73
N ASP A 206 -5.01 -9.28 -20.05
CA ASP A 206 -4.30 -10.41 -20.62
C ASP A 206 -2.87 -9.99 -21.00
N PHE A 207 -1.89 -10.55 -20.31
CA PHE A 207 -0.48 -10.21 -20.50
C PHE A 207 0.11 -10.83 -21.77
N ASP A 208 -0.49 -11.91 -22.29
CA ASP A 208 0.06 -12.63 -23.45
C ASP A 208 -0.33 -11.96 -24.78
N THR A 209 -1.38 -11.14 -24.79
CA THR A 209 -1.97 -10.57 -26.02
C THR A 209 -1.86 -9.05 -26.11
N ALA A 210 -1.38 -8.37 -25.04
CA ALA A 210 -1.48 -6.92 -24.86
C ALA A 210 -2.94 -6.38 -24.97
N THR A 211 -3.93 -7.27 -25.04
CA THR A 211 -5.33 -6.92 -25.15
C THR A 211 -6.04 -7.07 -23.82
N GLY A 212 -6.70 -6.00 -23.37
CA GLY A 212 -7.53 -6.00 -22.18
C GLY A 212 -9.00 -5.91 -22.56
N HIS A 213 -9.88 -6.60 -21.84
CA HIS A 213 -11.32 -6.42 -22.00
C HIS A 213 -11.86 -5.70 -20.77
N ARG A 214 -12.60 -4.62 -21.02
CA ARG A 214 -13.25 -3.83 -19.99
C ARG A 214 -14.76 -3.93 -20.11
N LYS A 215 -15.43 -4.22 -19.01
CA LYS A 215 -16.89 -4.16 -18.88
C LYS A 215 -17.27 -2.96 -18.05
N TYR A 216 -18.32 -2.27 -18.45
CA TYR A 216 -18.98 -1.22 -17.68
C TYR A 216 -20.39 -1.68 -17.35
N PHE A 217 -20.82 -1.40 -16.12
CA PHE A 217 -22.09 -1.86 -15.59
C PHE A 217 -22.99 -0.65 -15.28
N ARG A 218 -24.30 -0.89 -15.36
CA ARG A 218 -25.32 0.04 -14.88
C ARG A 218 -25.48 -0.09 -13.36
N GLU A 219 -26.22 0.84 -12.77
CA GLU A 219 -26.58 0.83 -11.35
C GLU A 219 -27.31 -0.46 -10.91
N ASP A 220 -28.06 -1.11 -11.83
CA ASP A 220 -28.74 -2.38 -11.58
C ASP A 220 -27.84 -3.63 -11.71
N GLY A 221 -26.55 -3.44 -12.02
CA GLY A 221 -25.56 -4.49 -12.21
C GLY A 221 -25.58 -5.14 -13.60
N THR A 222 -26.44 -4.70 -14.51
CA THR A 222 -26.42 -5.18 -15.90
C THR A 222 -25.27 -4.56 -16.70
N VAL A 223 -24.70 -5.31 -17.64
CA VAL A 223 -23.62 -4.80 -18.50
C VAL A 223 -24.17 -3.72 -19.42
N ASP A 224 -23.55 -2.54 -19.43
CA ASP A 224 -23.84 -1.45 -20.36
C ASP A 224 -22.92 -1.51 -21.58
N TRP A 225 -21.61 -1.67 -21.34
CA TRP A 225 -20.60 -1.72 -22.38
C TRP A 225 -19.60 -2.84 -22.14
N GLU A 226 -19.13 -3.45 -23.22
CA GLU A 226 -17.91 -4.26 -23.25
C GLU A 226 -16.96 -3.64 -24.27
N VAL A 227 -15.69 -3.51 -23.91
CA VAL A 227 -14.70 -2.78 -24.69
C VAL A 227 -13.43 -3.61 -24.80
N GLY A 228 -13.01 -3.93 -26.02
CA GLY A 228 -11.71 -4.49 -26.33
C GLY A 228 -10.67 -3.38 -26.49
N LEU A 229 -9.56 -3.48 -25.75
CA LEU A 229 -8.45 -2.53 -25.75
C LEU A 229 -7.17 -3.25 -26.14
N ASN A 230 -6.30 -2.60 -26.91
CA ASN A 230 -4.89 -2.97 -27.06
C ASN A 230 -4.04 -1.86 -26.42
N GLY A 231 -3.52 -2.11 -25.21
CA GLY A 231 -3.07 -1.05 -24.32
C GLY A 231 -4.21 -0.07 -24.00
N ASP A 232 -4.08 1.18 -24.43
CA ASP A 232 -5.11 2.23 -24.27
C ASP A 232 -5.94 2.44 -25.55
N GLN A 233 -5.61 1.75 -26.64
CA GLN A 233 -6.31 1.93 -27.91
C GLN A 233 -7.57 1.06 -27.96
N LEU A 234 -8.73 1.68 -28.19
CA LEU A 234 -9.98 1.00 -28.49
C LEU A 234 -9.84 0.17 -29.79
N VAL A 235 -10.13 -1.12 -29.70
CA VAL A 235 -10.11 -2.06 -30.84
C VAL A 235 -11.53 -2.42 -31.25
N ASP A 236 -12.38 -2.76 -30.28
CA ASP A 236 -13.79 -3.14 -30.49
C ASP A 236 -14.64 -2.72 -29.29
N TYR A 237 -15.95 -2.65 -29.48
CA TYR A 237 -16.88 -2.53 -28.37
C TYR A 237 -18.26 -3.10 -28.68
N LYS A 238 -18.99 -3.42 -27.62
CA LYS A 238 -20.42 -3.75 -27.64
C LYS A 238 -21.15 -2.92 -26.62
N ARG A 239 -22.33 -2.46 -26.99
CA ARG A 239 -23.27 -1.81 -26.08
C ARG A 239 -24.52 -2.65 -25.95
N TYR A 240 -25.07 -2.73 -24.75
CA TYR A 240 -26.23 -3.57 -24.45
C TYR A 240 -27.44 -2.72 -24.02
N THR A 241 -28.62 -3.31 -24.00
CA THR A 241 -29.83 -2.76 -23.34
C THR A 241 -29.82 -3.13 -21.86
N GLY A 242 -30.69 -2.53 -21.05
CA GLY A 242 -30.93 -2.98 -19.66
C GLY A 242 -31.45 -4.41 -19.53
N SER A 243 -31.97 -5.00 -20.62
CA SER A 243 -32.35 -6.42 -20.68
C SER A 243 -31.22 -7.36 -21.14
N GLY A 244 -30.03 -6.82 -21.43
CA GLY A 244 -28.86 -7.58 -21.89
C GLY A 244 -28.84 -7.90 -23.39
N LYS A 245 -29.73 -7.30 -24.21
CA LYS A 245 -29.68 -7.43 -25.67
C LYS A 245 -28.64 -6.49 -26.25
N ILE A 246 -27.96 -6.88 -27.32
CA ILE A 246 -27.00 -6.01 -28.00
C ILE A 246 -27.76 -4.86 -28.67
N LEU A 247 -27.26 -3.65 -28.49
CA LEU A 247 -27.72 -2.39 -29.07
C LEU A 247 -26.77 -1.96 -30.19
N GLU A 248 -25.46 -2.10 -29.95
CA GLU A 248 -24.40 -1.77 -30.90
C GLU A 248 -23.34 -2.88 -30.82
N ASP A 249 -22.89 -3.41 -31.96
CA ASP A 249 -21.74 -4.32 -32.05
C ASP A 249 -20.73 -3.73 -33.04
N HIS A 250 -19.61 -3.26 -32.51
CA HIS A 250 -18.56 -2.57 -33.25
C HIS A 250 -17.28 -3.43 -33.23
N PRO A 251 -17.16 -4.40 -34.16
CA PRO A 251 -15.95 -5.20 -34.27
C PRO A 251 -14.79 -4.34 -34.79
N GLY A 252 -13.57 -4.60 -34.31
CA GLY A 252 -12.36 -3.99 -34.86
C GLY A 252 -11.89 -4.65 -36.15
N PRO A 253 -10.89 -4.09 -36.86
CA PRO A 253 -10.76 -2.67 -37.23
C PRO A 253 -11.88 -2.26 -38.21
N PHE A 254 -12.38 -1.02 -38.07
CA PHE A 254 -13.54 -0.40 -38.76
C PHE A 254 -13.61 -0.63 -40.29
N ASN A 255 -13.99 -1.83 -40.69
CA ASN A 255 -14.07 -2.25 -42.08
C ASN A 255 -15.12 -3.35 -42.18
N GLY A 256 -16.02 -3.23 -43.15
CA GLY A 256 -17.19 -4.06 -43.27
C GLY A 256 -18.42 -3.47 -42.57
N ASP A 257 -19.32 -4.36 -42.20
CA ASP A 257 -20.69 -4.07 -41.79
C ASP A 257 -20.75 -3.92 -40.26
N ILE A 258 -21.21 -2.76 -39.80
CA ILE A 258 -21.34 -2.41 -38.38
C ILE A 258 -22.83 -2.37 -38.01
N PRO A 259 -23.35 -3.39 -37.32
CA PRO A 259 -24.76 -3.47 -36.99
C PRO A 259 -25.13 -2.66 -35.74
N THR A 260 -26.25 -1.94 -35.85
CA THR A 260 -27.00 -1.37 -34.73
C THR A 260 -28.37 -2.04 -34.64
N TYR A 261 -28.84 -2.31 -33.42
CA TYR A 261 -30.05 -3.06 -33.15
C TYR A 261 -31.09 -2.22 -32.40
N TYR A 262 -32.36 -2.55 -32.58
CA TYR A 262 -33.42 -2.06 -31.74
C TYR A 262 -33.28 -2.61 -30.31
N ALA A 263 -33.89 -1.94 -29.32
CA ALA A 263 -33.93 -2.44 -27.95
C ALA A 263 -34.61 -3.83 -27.82
N SER A 264 -35.45 -4.18 -28.80
CA SER A 264 -36.07 -5.51 -28.93
C SER A 264 -35.13 -6.57 -29.53
N GLY A 265 -33.98 -6.18 -30.08
CA GLY A 265 -32.90 -7.06 -30.55
C GLY A 265 -32.86 -7.30 -32.05
N GLU A 266 -33.84 -6.81 -32.81
CA GLU A 266 -33.84 -6.88 -34.27
C GLU A 266 -32.87 -5.86 -34.87
N LEU A 267 -32.26 -6.19 -36.02
CA LEU A 267 -31.34 -5.30 -36.73
C LEU A 267 -32.07 -4.03 -37.16
N MET A 268 -31.55 -2.86 -36.75
CA MET A 268 -32.10 -1.55 -37.07
C MET A 268 -31.33 -0.90 -38.22
N GLN A 269 -30.01 -0.98 -38.18
CA GLN A 269 -29.13 -0.33 -39.13
C GLN A 269 -27.86 -1.15 -39.30
N ASN A 270 -27.28 -1.09 -40.48
CA ASN A 270 -25.98 -1.63 -40.77
C ASN A 270 -25.17 -0.57 -41.51
N ASP A 271 -24.13 -0.04 -40.89
CA ASP A 271 -23.23 0.96 -41.47
C ASP A 271 -22.05 0.25 -42.14
N HIS A 272 -21.86 0.54 -43.42
CA HIS A 272 -20.82 -0.05 -44.25
C HIS A 272 -19.58 0.82 -44.18
N TYR A 273 -18.46 0.27 -43.75
CA TYR A 273 -17.16 0.96 -43.72
C TYR A 273 -16.18 0.31 -44.69
N LEU A 274 -15.40 1.13 -45.41
CA LEU A 274 -14.31 0.69 -46.26
C LEU A 274 -13.03 1.41 -45.85
N ASN A 275 -12.02 0.64 -45.40
CA ASN A 275 -10.73 1.15 -44.94
C ASN A 275 -10.87 2.25 -43.86
N GLY A 276 -11.81 2.09 -42.93
CA GLY A 276 -12.06 3.07 -41.87
C GLY A 276 -12.98 4.24 -42.24
N TYR A 277 -13.41 4.36 -43.50
CA TYR A 277 -14.29 5.44 -43.95
C TYR A 277 -15.73 4.95 -44.13
N PRO A 278 -16.76 5.73 -43.74
CA PRO A 278 -18.15 5.41 -44.05
C PRO A 278 -18.34 5.28 -45.57
N ALA A 279 -18.74 4.11 -46.02
CA ALA A 279 -19.01 3.76 -47.41
C ALA A 279 -20.52 3.70 -47.70
N GLY A 280 -21.36 3.60 -46.67
CA GLY A 280 -22.81 3.60 -46.81
C GLY A 280 -23.53 3.09 -45.57
N PHE A 281 -24.85 2.90 -45.69
CA PHE A 281 -25.65 2.28 -44.65
C PHE A 281 -26.90 1.60 -45.22
N THR A 282 -27.49 0.68 -44.46
CA THR A 282 -28.82 0.10 -44.72
C THR A 282 -29.64 0.11 -43.43
N MET A 283 -30.84 0.69 -43.46
CA MET A 283 -31.77 0.72 -42.35
C MET A 283 -32.91 -0.27 -42.57
N TYR A 284 -33.39 -0.88 -41.49
CA TYR A 284 -34.44 -1.89 -41.47
C TYR A 284 -35.55 -1.49 -40.49
N ASP A 285 -36.76 -1.97 -40.73
CA ASP A 285 -37.83 -1.91 -39.73
C ASP A 285 -37.76 -3.09 -38.75
N LEU A 286 -38.64 -3.09 -37.73
CA LEU A 286 -38.74 -4.17 -36.73
C LEU A 286 -39.06 -5.56 -37.31
N ARG A 287 -39.44 -5.67 -38.59
CA ARG A 287 -39.70 -6.93 -39.29
C ARG A 287 -38.54 -7.33 -40.22
N GLY A 288 -37.42 -6.59 -40.18
CA GLY A 288 -36.25 -6.82 -41.03
C GLY A 288 -36.41 -6.34 -42.47
N ARG A 289 -37.39 -5.50 -42.78
CA ARG A 289 -37.59 -4.96 -44.14
C ARG A 289 -36.76 -3.69 -44.32
N VAL A 290 -36.07 -3.56 -45.46
CA VAL A 290 -35.26 -2.38 -45.78
C VAL A 290 -36.15 -1.14 -45.85
N LEU A 291 -35.85 -0.15 -45.02
CA LEU A 291 -36.47 1.18 -45.02
C LEU A 291 -35.71 2.15 -45.91
N MET A 292 -34.38 2.12 -45.83
CA MET A 292 -33.49 3.03 -46.53
C MET A 292 -32.15 2.37 -46.78
N LYS A 293 -31.50 2.71 -47.90
CA LYS A 293 -30.12 2.35 -48.19
C LYS A 293 -29.42 3.56 -48.79
N SER A 294 -28.20 3.85 -48.37
CA SER A 294 -27.38 4.85 -49.05
C SER A 294 -27.12 4.42 -50.49
N ARG A 295 -27.09 5.39 -51.42
CA ARG A 295 -26.78 5.11 -52.82
C ARG A 295 -25.30 4.84 -53.03
#